data_AF-A0A8T4SIN3-F1
#
_entry.id   AF-A0A8T4SIN3-F1
#
_cell.length_a   1.000
_cell.length_b   1.000
_cell.length_c   1.000
_cell.angle_alpha   90.00
_cell.angle_beta   90.00
_cell.angle_gamma   90.00
#
_symmetry.space_group_name_H-M   'P 1'
#
loop_
_entity.id
_entity.type
_entity.pdbx_description
1 polymer ?
#
loop_
_entity_poly.entity_id
_entity_poly.type
_entity_poly.pdbx_seq_one_letter_code
_entity_poly.pdbx_strand_id
1 'polypeptide(L)' 'MKLQRQLSKKIGDKEYDKWVIVVKPKIIEELGWKGGQKLKGEIKGNKLVVEKSDE' A
#
# COMPACT_ATOMS: atom_id res chain seq x y z
N MET A 1 9.46 -8.39 1.81
CA MET A 1 8.47 -7.44 1.27
C MET A 1 8.66 -7.43 -0.23
N LYS A 2 7.61 -7.20 -1.00
CA LYS A 2 7.67 -7.10 -2.47
C LYS A 2 6.61 -6.12 -2.94
N LEU A 3 6.92 -5.39 -3.99
CA LEU A 3 5.94 -4.61 -4.74
C LEU A 3 5.30 -5.54 -5.78
N GLN A 4 3.98 -5.63 -5.79
CA GLN A 4 3.22 -6.46 -6.72
C GLN A 4 2.30 -5.58 -7.55
N ARG A 5 2.29 -5.85 -8.86
CA ARG A 5 1.26 -5.35 -9.77
C ARG A 5 0.09 -6.32 -9.74
N GLN A 6 -1.11 -5.82 -9.51
CA GLN A 6 -2.34 -6.59 -9.59
C GLN A 6 -3.30 -5.89 -10.55
N LEU A 7 -3.89 -6.63 -11.47
CA LEU A 7 -4.93 -6.10 -12.33
C LEU A 7 -6.16 -5.74 -11.46
N SER A 8 -6.51 -4.46 -11.41
CA SER A 8 -7.63 -3.97 -10.61
C SER A 8 -8.92 -3.93 -11.40
N LYS A 9 -8.85 -3.54 -12.68
CA LYS A 9 -10.03 -3.40 -13.54
C LYS A 9 -9.61 -3.54 -15.00
N LYS A 10 -10.52 -4.06 -15.81
CA LYS A 10 -10.43 -4.00 -17.27
C LYS A 10 -11.70 -3.32 -17.79
N ILE A 11 -11.55 -2.29 -18.63
CA ILE A 11 -12.67 -1.60 -19.27
C ILE A 11 -12.37 -1.54 -20.77
N GLY A 12 -13.11 -2.33 -21.55
CA GLY A 12 -12.75 -2.58 -22.95
C GLY A 12 -11.34 -3.17 -23.03
N ASP A 13 -10.48 -2.52 -23.82
CA ASP A 13 -9.07 -2.91 -23.99
C ASP A 13 -8.10 -2.27 -22.98
N LYS A 14 -8.60 -1.40 -22.08
CA LYS A 14 -7.75 -0.74 -21.08
C LYS A 14 -7.69 -1.53 -19.78
N GLU A 15 -6.47 -1.87 -19.37
CA GLU A 15 -6.16 -2.50 -18.10
C GLU A 15 -5.69 -1.45 -17.08
N TYR A 16 -6.27 -1.51 -15.89
CA TYR A 16 -5.94 -0.64 -14.76
C TYR A 16 -5.31 -1.50 -13.68
N ASP A 17 -4.04 -1.27 -13.43
CA ASP A 17 -3.31 -1.96 -12.38
C ASP A 17 -3.40 -1.19 -11.06
N LYS A 18 -3.49 -1.94 -9.97
CA LYS A 18 -3.17 -1.46 -8.63
C LYS A 18 -1.83 -2.02 -8.20
N TRP A 19 -1.08 -1.21 -7.47
CA TRP A 19 0.19 -1.61 -6.88
C TRP A 19 -0.02 -1.96 -5.41
N VAL A 20 0.50 -3.12 -4.99
CA VAL A 20 0.35 -3.65 -3.63
C VAL A 20 1.73 -3.93 -3.05
N ILE A 21 2.03 -3.34 -1.90
CA ILE A 21 3.25 -3.66 -1.13
C ILE A 21 2.89 -4.74 -0.12
N VAL A 22 3.55 -5.90 -0.22
CA VAL A 22 3.40 -6.96 0.79
C VAL A 22 4.33 -6.66 1.97
N VAL A 23 3.73 -6.26 3.09
CA VAL A 23 4.40 -6.03 4.37
C VAL A 23 4.35 -7.29 5.22
N LYS A 24 5.46 -7.64 5.91
CA LYS A 24 5.50 -8.84 6.76
C LYS A 24 4.62 -8.62 8.02
N PRO A 25 3.96 -9.67 8.56
CA PRO A 25 3.10 -9.55 9.74
C PRO A 25 3.78 -8.86 10.94
N LYS A 26 5.04 -9.24 11.24
CA LYS A 26 5.83 -8.63 12.32
C LYS A 26 5.91 -7.10 12.24
N ILE A 27 6.04 -6.53 11.03
CA ILE A 27 6.13 -5.07 10.84
C ILE A 27 4.76 -4.42 11.10
N ILE A 28 3.67 -5.07 10.69
CA ILE A 28 2.30 -4.59 10.95
C ILE A 28 2.01 -4.58 12.46
N GLU A 29 2.46 -5.60 13.19
CA GLU A 29 2.36 -5.71 14.64
C GLU A 29 3.18 -4.62 15.35
N GLU A 30 4.44 -4.42 14.96
CA GLU A 30 5.33 -3.39 15.52
C GLU A 30 4.77 -1.96 15.28
N LEU A 31 4.15 -1.72 14.12
CA LEU A 31 3.50 -0.45 13.80
C LEU A 31 2.11 -0.29 14.47
N GLY A 32 1.57 -1.36 15.05
CA GLY A 32 0.24 -1.40 15.64
C GLY A 32 -0.85 -0.98 14.64
N TRP A 33 -0.73 -1.42 13.38
CA TRP A 33 -1.70 -1.15 12.32
C TRP A 33 -2.79 -2.23 12.31
N LYS A 34 -4.00 -1.85 11.89
CA LYS A 34 -5.14 -2.78 11.76
C LYS A 34 -5.60 -2.89 10.30
N GLY A 35 -6.18 -4.03 9.94
CA GLY A 35 -6.79 -4.22 8.62
C GLY A 35 -7.89 -3.18 8.36
N GLY A 36 -7.89 -2.59 7.17
CA GLY A 36 -8.86 -1.55 6.77
C GLY A 36 -8.60 -0.15 7.35
N GLN A 37 -7.53 0.02 8.14
CA GLN A 37 -7.14 1.34 8.66
C GLN A 37 -6.67 2.27 7.53
N LYS A 38 -7.05 3.55 7.61
CA LYS A 38 -6.56 4.57 6.68
C LYS A 38 -5.10 4.90 6.98
N LEU A 39 -4.30 4.99 5.91
CA LEU A 39 -2.89 5.34 5.96
C LEU A 39 -2.61 6.48 4.99
N LYS A 40 -1.66 7.32 5.37
CA LYS A 40 -1.13 8.43 4.59
C LYS A 40 0.23 8.03 4.03
N GLY A 41 0.50 8.37 2.78
CA GLY A 41 1.79 8.12 2.13
C GLY A 41 2.40 9.39 1.59
N GLU A 42 3.70 9.61 1.84
CA GLU A 42 4.47 10.71 1.26
C GLU A 42 5.80 10.20 0.67
N ILE A 43 6.30 10.91 -0.35
CA ILE A 43 7.61 10.63 -0.96
C ILE A 43 8.65 11.50 -0.26
N LYS A 44 9.63 10.86 0.37
CA LYS A 44 10.80 11.51 0.99
C LYS A 44 12.07 11.01 0.30
N GLY A 45 12.55 11.78 -0.68
CA GLY A 45 13.66 11.39 -1.54
C GLY A 45 13.30 10.18 -2.40
N ASN A 46 14.00 9.06 -2.23
CA ASN A 46 13.71 7.79 -2.91
C ASN A 46 12.91 6.80 -2.02
N LYS A 47 12.29 7.28 -0.94
CA LYS A 47 11.54 6.47 0.02
C LYS A 47 10.05 6.82 -0.01
N LEU A 48 9.21 5.79 0.08
CA LEU A 48 7.80 5.95 0.47
C LEU A 48 7.72 5.86 1.99
N VAL A 49 7.31 6.93 2.65
CA VAL A 49 7.01 6.95 4.08
C VAL A 49 5.50 6.80 4.24
N VAL A 50 5.09 5.82 5.04
CA VAL A 50 3.67 5.52 5.29
C VAL A 50 3.40 5.63 6.79
N GLU A 51 2.38 6.39 7.15
CA GLU A 51 2.01 6.68 8.53
C GLU A 51 0.49 6.56 8.71
N LYS A 52 0.04 6.54 9.97
CA LYS A 52 -1.40 6.54 10.28
C LYS A 52 -2.01 7.85 9.78
N SER A 53 -3.19 7.76 9.17
CA SER A 53 -3.99 8.95 8.87
C SER A 53 -4.91 9.18 10.07
N ASP A 54 -4.89 10.38 10.65
CA ASP A 54 -5.77 10.77 11.76
C ASP A 54 -7.19 11.18 11.31
N GLU A 55 -7.63 10.69 10.13
CA GLU A 55 -8.93 10.99 9.53
C GLU A 55 -10.03 9.97 9.82
#